data_AF-A0A8S2XDF6-F1
#
_entry.id   AF-A0A8S2XDF6-F1
#
_cell.length_a   1.000
_cell.length_b   1.000
_cell.length_c   1.000
_cell.angle_alpha   90.00
_cell.angle_beta   90.00
_cell.angle_gamma   90.00
#
_symmetry.space_group_name_H-M   'P 1'
#
loop_
_entity.id
_entity.type
_entity.pdbx_description
1 polymer ?
#
loop_
_entity_poly.entity_id
_entity_poly.type
_entity_poly.pdbx_seq_one_letter_code
_entity_poly.pdbx_strand_id
1 'polypeptide(L)'
;MKAKKETLDTVADTRWTTVADSLHSFLLLRIPLLTIVTENDDRLPQKVKTVVNARNFFYEIENVYGIMRVLAYGVGIIQSNSATMADCYLILIYINRLTNEFVRSSETKEFGRFVSKVVNIRLREFQNFYYAASFFLHPKYRGAGLLTDCRSQVYKTIAEYSKRIGNNQATTKMVIASLQRYEMKIGPYSLNYSKDDTPSSWWAM
;
A
#
# COMPACT_ATOMS: atom_id res chain seq x y z
N MET A 1 -11.36 -50.48 -0.73
CA MET A 1 -11.83 -49.08 -0.62
C MET A 1 -10.67 -48.17 -1.05
N LYS A 2 -10.68 -47.66 -2.28
CA LYS A 2 -9.61 -46.79 -2.79
C LYS A 2 -9.90 -45.36 -2.36
N ALA A 3 -9.08 -44.80 -1.48
CA ALA A 3 -9.12 -43.39 -1.15
C ALA A 3 -8.82 -42.56 -2.42
N LYS A 4 -9.76 -41.72 -2.81
CA LYS A 4 -9.59 -40.75 -3.88
C LYS A 4 -8.55 -39.75 -3.39
N LYS A 5 -7.40 -39.71 -4.05
CA LYS A 5 -6.39 -38.67 -3.84
C LYS A 5 -7.00 -37.38 -4.33
N GLU A 6 -7.53 -36.57 -3.42
CA GLU A 6 -7.87 -35.18 -3.71
C GLU A 6 -6.55 -34.50 -4.11
N THR A 7 -6.42 -34.25 -5.40
CA THR A 7 -5.44 -33.31 -5.92
C THR A 7 -5.78 -31.96 -5.31
N LEU A 8 -4.88 -31.47 -4.46
CA LEU A 8 -4.90 -30.11 -3.96
C LEU A 8 -4.73 -29.20 -5.18
N ASP A 9 -5.83 -28.75 -5.75
CA ASP A 9 -5.81 -27.66 -6.74
C ASP A 9 -5.32 -26.42 -5.98
N THR A 10 -4.02 -26.14 -6.09
CA THR A 10 -3.42 -24.94 -5.54
C THR A 10 -3.86 -23.75 -6.38
N VAL A 11 -5.05 -23.23 -6.08
CA VAL A 11 -5.52 -21.94 -6.59
C VAL A 11 -4.55 -20.88 -6.06
N ALA A 12 -3.82 -20.24 -6.97
CA ALA A 12 -2.72 -19.33 -6.66
C ALA A 12 -3.17 -17.95 -6.10
N ASP A 13 -4.47 -17.72 -5.93
CA ASP A 13 -5.05 -16.42 -5.56
C ASP A 13 -4.90 -16.04 -4.08
N THR A 14 -4.48 -16.96 -3.20
CA THR A 14 -4.48 -16.79 -1.73
C THR A 14 -3.14 -16.42 -1.08
N ARG A 15 -2.04 -16.27 -1.84
CA ARG A 15 -0.69 -16.34 -1.23
C ARG A 15 -0.29 -15.14 -0.34
N TRP A 16 -0.70 -13.92 -0.66
CA TRP A 16 -0.23 -12.72 0.06
C TRP A 16 -0.99 -12.45 1.35
N THR A 17 -2.31 -12.66 1.34
CA THR A 17 -3.17 -12.56 2.53
C THR A 17 -2.84 -13.66 3.54
N THR A 18 -2.63 -14.90 3.07
CA THR A 18 -2.29 -16.04 3.95
C THR A 18 -1.08 -15.76 4.83
N VAL A 19 -0.01 -15.15 4.29
CA VAL A 19 1.18 -14.83 5.10
C VAL A 19 0.89 -13.75 6.13
N ALA A 20 0.16 -12.70 5.75
CA ALA A 20 -0.25 -11.64 6.69
C ALA A 20 -1.15 -12.19 7.81
N ASP A 21 -2.11 -13.05 7.47
CA ASP A 21 -3.03 -13.69 8.41
C ASP A 21 -2.31 -14.66 9.35
N SER A 22 -1.32 -15.40 8.82
CA SER A 22 -0.48 -16.30 9.61
C SER A 22 0.35 -15.51 10.63
N LEU A 23 1.02 -14.44 10.19
CA LEU A 23 1.79 -13.56 11.07
C LEU A 23 0.89 -12.90 12.13
N HIS A 24 -0.30 -12.44 11.74
CA HIS A 24 -1.27 -11.89 12.66
C HIS A 24 -1.69 -12.91 13.73
N SER A 25 -1.99 -14.14 13.31
CA SER A 25 -2.33 -15.24 14.21
C SER A 25 -1.20 -15.51 15.22
N PHE A 26 0.06 -15.52 14.78
CA PHE A 26 1.21 -15.66 15.68
C PHE A 26 1.30 -14.52 16.71
N LEU A 27 1.00 -13.28 16.31
CA LEU A 27 0.98 -12.13 17.24
C LEU A 27 -0.14 -12.28 18.28
N LEU A 28 -1.32 -12.75 17.89
CA LEU A 28 -2.42 -13.04 18.82
C LEU A 28 -2.07 -14.15 19.82
N LEU A 29 -1.26 -15.13 19.38
CA LEU A 29 -0.80 -16.23 20.23
C LEU A 29 0.30 -15.83 21.22
N ARG A 30 0.80 -14.58 21.21
CA ARG A 30 1.87 -14.13 22.12
C ARG A 30 1.57 -14.40 23.59
N ILE A 31 0.42 -13.93 24.08
CA ILE A 31 0.03 -14.10 25.48
C ILE A 31 -0.24 -15.57 25.80
N PRO A 32 -1.05 -16.31 25.02
CA PRO A 32 -1.23 -17.75 25.23
C PRO A 32 0.08 -18.56 25.29
N LEU A 33 1.03 -18.29 24.38
CA LEU A 33 2.31 -19.00 24.35
C LEU A 33 3.16 -18.69 25.58
N LEU A 34 3.19 -17.44 26.04
CA LEU A 34 3.88 -17.07 27.29
C LEU A 34 3.25 -17.79 28.49
N THR A 35 1.92 -17.86 28.56
CA THR A 35 1.21 -18.59 29.62
C THR A 35 1.56 -20.08 29.61
N ILE A 36 1.50 -20.73 28.45
CA ILE A 36 1.83 -22.16 28.30
C ILE A 36 3.28 -22.45 28.72
N VAL A 37 4.22 -21.59 28.31
CA VAL A 37 5.64 -21.70 28.69
C VAL A 37 5.83 -21.55 30.21
N THR A 38 5.07 -20.66 30.84
CA THR A 38 5.14 -20.44 32.29
C THR A 38 4.54 -21.61 33.07
N GLU A 39 3.41 -22.16 32.62
CA GLU A 39 2.67 -23.22 33.33
C GLU A 39 3.24 -24.63 33.11
N ASN A 40 3.98 -24.86 32.02
CA ASN A 40 4.50 -26.18 31.64
C ASN A 40 6.03 -26.15 31.45
N ASP A 41 6.74 -25.33 32.22
CA ASP A 41 8.18 -25.10 32.07
C ASP A 41 9.01 -26.40 32.13
N ASP A 42 8.60 -27.35 32.96
CA ASP A 42 9.24 -28.65 33.17
C ASP A 42 9.05 -29.63 32.00
N ARG A 43 7.97 -29.45 31.21
CA ARG A 43 7.59 -30.37 30.11
C ARG A 43 8.01 -29.89 28.73
N LEU A 44 8.39 -28.62 28.59
CA LEU A 44 8.67 -28.01 27.30
C LEU A 44 10.17 -28.06 26.94
N PRO A 45 10.51 -28.33 25.67
CA PRO A 45 11.89 -28.28 25.21
C PRO A 45 12.50 -26.90 25.42
N GLN A 46 13.74 -26.84 25.93
CA GLN A 46 14.43 -25.58 26.21
C GLN A 46 14.45 -24.62 25.01
N LYS A 47 14.59 -25.14 23.79
CA LYS A 47 14.56 -24.34 22.55
C LYS A 47 13.26 -23.54 22.40
N VAL A 48 12.11 -24.15 22.69
CA VAL A 48 10.79 -23.49 22.57
C VAL A 48 10.70 -22.36 23.59
N LYS A 49 11.12 -22.63 24.82
CA LYS A 49 11.16 -21.64 25.91
C LYS A 49 12.05 -20.45 25.56
N THR A 50 13.23 -20.70 25.00
CA THR A 50 14.15 -19.65 24.56
C THR A 50 13.53 -18.79 23.46
N VAL A 51 12.85 -19.38 22.47
CA VAL A 51 12.24 -18.61 21.37
C VAL A 51 11.06 -17.77 21.85
N VAL A 52 10.13 -18.35 22.61
CA VAL A 52 8.92 -17.64 23.06
C VAL A 52 9.27 -16.51 24.03
N ASN A 53 10.24 -16.71 24.92
CA ASN A 53 10.68 -15.68 25.86
C ASN A 53 11.65 -14.67 25.23
N ALA A 54 12.12 -14.89 24.00
CA ALA A 54 12.98 -13.92 23.34
C ALA A 54 12.19 -12.65 23.04
N ARG A 55 12.58 -11.54 23.67
CA ARG A 55 11.95 -10.23 23.50
C ARG A 55 11.85 -9.81 22.03
N ASN A 56 12.85 -10.19 21.22
CA ASN A 56 12.94 -9.84 19.82
C ASN A 56 12.06 -10.70 18.91
N PHE A 57 11.66 -11.91 19.31
CA PHE A 57 10.95 -12.84 18.42
C PHE A 57 9.61 -12.25 17.95
N PHE A 58 8.74 -11.86 18.89
CA PHE A 58 7.45 -11.26 18.54
C PHE A 58 7.60 -9.87 17.92
N TYR A 59 8.65 -9.13 18.31
CA TYR A 59 8.93 -7.82 17.75
C TYR A 59 9.35 -7.90 16.26
N GLU A 60 10.17 -8.88 15.90
CA GLU A 60 10.52 -9.15 14.51
C GLU A 60 9.30 -9.59 13.69
N ILE A 61 8.44 -10.45 14.24
CA ILE A 61 7.17 -10.83 13.62
C ILE A 61 6.28 -9.61 13.39
N GLU A 62 6.19 -8.69 14.35
CA GLU A 62 5.40 -7.47 14.23
C GLU A 62 5.91 -6.56 13.10
N ASN A 63 7.23 -6.42 12.96
CA ASN A 63 7.86 -5.67 11.87
C ASN A 63 7.53 -6.28 10.49
N VAL A 64 7.65 -7.61 10.35
CA VAL A 64 7.31 -8.31 9.11
C VAL A 64 5.81 -8.23 8.83
N TYR A 65 4.97 -8.39 9.85
CA TYR A 65 3.52 -8.24 9.73
C TYR A 65 3.13 -6.84 9.26
N GLY A 66 3.79 -5.79 9.76
CA GLY A 66 3.52 -4.41 9.37
C GLY A 66 3.59 -4.20 7.85
N ILE A 67 4.66 -4.68 7.20
CA ILE A 67 4.81 -4.56 5.74
C ILE A 67 3.85 -5.50 5.00
N MET A 68 3.71 -6.75 5.45
CA MET A 68 2.85 -7.74 4.80
C MET A 68 1.37 -7.34 4.85
N ARG A 69 0.92 -6.69 5.93
CA ARG A 69 -0.44 -6.17 6.06
C ARG A 69 -0.75 -5.12 5.01
N VAL A 70 0.17 -4.17 4.76
CA VAL A 70 -0.04 -3.14 3.73
C VAL A 70 -0.07 -3.76 2.34
N LEU A 71 0.79 -4.74 2.07
CA LEU A 71 0.80 -5.47 0.80
C LEU A 71 -0.50 -6.27 0.60
N ALA A 72 -0.93 -7.02 1.61
CA ALA A 72 -2.18 -7.78 1.56
C ALA A 72 -3.40 -6.87 1.33
N TYR A 73 -3.46 -5.75 2.06
CA TYR A 73 -4.51 -4.74 1.88
C TYR A 73 -4.48 -4.14 0.46
N GLY A 74 -3.30 -3.80 -0.06
CA GLY A 74 -3.16 -3.25 -1.40
C GLY A 74 -3.57 -4.23 -2.50
N VAL A 75 -3.17 -5.51 -2.37
CA VAL A 75 -3.61 -6.56 -3.29
C VAL A 75 -5.13 -6.71 -3.25
N GLY A 76 -5.73 -6.70 -2.06
CA GLY A 76 -7.19 -6.76 -1.92
C GLY A 76 -7.91 -5.60 -2.63
N ILE A 77 -7.37 -4.38 -2.55
CA ILE A 77 -7.90 -3.24 -3.32
C ILE A 77 -7.76 -3.49 -4.83
N ILE A 78 -6.56 -3.87 -5.30
CA ILE A 78 -6.28 -4.04 -6.73
C ILE A 78 -7.12 -5.18 -7.34
N GLN A 79 -7.40 -6.23 -6.57
CA GLN A 79 -8.26 -7.34 -6.99
C GLN A 79 -9.75 -6.98 -6.97
N SER A 80 -10.14 -5.87 -6.35
CA SER A 80 -11.54 -5.43 -6.35
C SER A 80 -11.96 -4.98 -7.75
N ASN A 81 -13.20 -5.28 -8.13
CA ASN A 81 -13.77 -4.82 -9.41
C ASN A 81 -13.93 -3.29 -9.49
N SER A 82 -13.73 -2.58 -8.38
CA SER A 82 -13.79 -1.13 -8.25
C SER A 82 -12.43 -0.45 -8.24
N ALA A 83 -11.33 -1.20 -8.40
CA ALA A 83 -9.97 -0.66 -8.34
C ALA A 83 -9.73 0.40 -9.42
N THR A 84 -9.21 1.56 -9.03
CA THR A 84 -8.82 2.62 -9.96
C THR A 84 -7.29 2.76 -10.05
N MET A 85 -6.81 3.42 -11.09
CA MET A 85 -5.40 3.79 -11.21
C MET A 85 -4.90 4.66 -10.04
N ALA A 86 -5.80 5.43 -9.40
CA ALA A 86 -5.47 6.22 -8.22
C ALA A 86 -5.20 5.32 -7.00
N ASP A 87 -5.95 4.24 -6.85
CA ASP A 87 -5.75 3.25 -5.78
C ASP A 87 -4.40 2.55 -5.91
N CYS A 88 -3.99 2.20 -7.14
CA CYS A 88 -2.67 1.67 -7.40
C CYS A 88 -1.56 2.59 -6.86
N TYR A 89 -1.65 3.90 -7.10
CA TYR A 89 -0.66 4.85 -6.59
C TYR A 89 -0.75 5.05 -5.07
N LEU A 90 -1.97 5.06 -4.51
CA LEU A 90 -2.18 5.18 -3.06
C LEU A 90 -1.47 4.07 -2.28
N ILE A 91 -1.49 2.84 -2.81
CA ILE A 91 -0.77 1.71 -2.21
C ILE A 91 0.75 1.97 -2.21
N LEU A 92 1.31 2.53 -3.29
CA LEU A 92 2.74 2.90 -3.35
C LEU A 92 3.08 3.95 -2.29
N ILE A 93 2.20 4.94 -2.07
CA ILE A 93 2.37 5.96 -1.01
C ILE A 93 2.41 5.28 0.36
N TYR A 94 1.48 4.37 0.67
CA TYR A 94 1.45 3.69 1.97
C TYR A 94 2.70 2.85 2.20
N ILE A 95 3.16 2.09 1.20
CA ILE A 95 4.39 1.29 1.29
C ILE A 95 5.60 2.20 1.52
N ASN A 96 5.72 3.29 0.75
CA ASN A 96 6.82 4.24 0.90
C ASN A 96 6.81 4.91 2.29
N ARG A 97 5.64 5.31 2.78
CA ARG A 97 5.49 5.90 4.11
C ARG A 97 5.92 4.94 5.20
N LEU A 98 5.37 3.72 5.21
CA LEU A 98 5.69 2.71 6.21
C LEU A 98 7.19 2.35 6.20
N THR A 99 7.77 2.21 5.01
CA THR A 99 9.21 1.96 4.85
C THR A 99 10.04 3.09 5.48
N ASN A 100 9.64 4.35 5.26
CA ASN A 100 10.32 5.50 5.85
C ASN A 100 10.14 5.58 7.36
N GLU A 101 9.00 5.16 7.91
CA GLU A 101 8.79 5.03 9.35
C GLU A 101 9.76 4.00 9.95
N PHE A 102 9.93 2.83 9.32
CA PHE A 102 10.92 1.84 9.77
C PHE A 102 12.36 2.34 9.72
N VAL A 103 12.74 3.10 8.69
CA VAL A 103 14.10 3.65 8.55
C VAL A 103 14.39 4.72 9.61
N ARG A 104 13.37 5.46 10.07
CA ARG A 104 13.52 6.54 11.06
C ARG A 104 13.62 6.04 12.49
N SER A 105 12.96 4.93 12.83
CA SER A 105 13.08 4.34 14.17
C SER A 105 14.45 3.67 14.34
N SER A 106 15.13 3.95 15.45
CA SER A 106 16.42 3.34 15.79
C SER A 106 16.32 1.82 15.95
N GLU A 107 15.17 1.33 16.41
CA GLU A 107 14.94 -0.07 16.71
C GLU A 107 14.65 -0.90 15.44
N THR A 108 14.07 -0.28 14.41
CA THR A 108 13.75 -0.95 13.13
C THR A 108 14.65 -0.52 11.98
N LYS A 109 15.64 0.34 12.20
CA LYS A 109 16.42 0.99 11.14
C LYS A 109 17.06 0.01 10.15
N GLU A 110 17.58 -1.11 10.63
CA GLU A 110 18.21 -2.12 9.78
C GLU A 110 17.19 -2.89 8.95
N PHE A 111 16.10 -3.33 9.58
CA PHE A 111 14.96 -3.91 8.87
C PHE A 111 14.38 -2.95 7.83
N GLY A 112 14.19 -1.68 8.19
CA GLY A 112 13.73 -0.62 7.30
C GLY A 112 14.65 -0.41 6.09
N ARG A 113 15.98 -0.44 6.29
CA ARG A 113 16.95 -0.39 5.18
C ARG A 113 16.82 -1.59 4.24
N PHE A 114 16.64 -2.79 4.79
CA PHE A 114 16.40 -3.99 4.00
C PHE A 114 15.09 -3.89 3.20
N VAL A 115 13.98 -3.56 3.86
CA VAL A 115 12.67 -3.37 3.23
C VAL A 115 12.75 -2.31 2.14
N SER A 116 13.40 -1.16 2.41
CA SER A 116 13.59 -0.09 1.44
C SER A 116 14.30 -0.56 0.19
N LYS A 117 15.34 -1.39 0.31
CA LYS A 117 16.04 -1.96 -0.85
C LYS A 117 15.09 -2.79 -1.73
N VAL A 118 14.31 -3.69 -1.12
CA VAL A 118 13.37 -4.57 -1.84
C VAL A 118 12.22 -3.76 -2.46
N VAL A 119 11.61 -2.89 -1.66
CA VAL A 119 10.50 -2.02 -2.06
C VAL A 119 10.94 -1.09 -3.19
N ASN A 120 12.09 -0.44 -3.12
CA ASN A 120 12.54 0.49 -4.17
C ASN A 120 12.81 -0.20 -5.52
N ILE A 121 13.14 -1.49 -5.53
CA ILE A 121 13.24 -2.27 -6.78
C ILE A 121 11.84 -2.47 -7.36
N ARG A 122 10.90 -2.95 -6.55
CA ARG A 122 9.52 -3.23 -6.99
C ARG A 122 8.75 -1.96 -7.34
N LEU A 123 8.85 -0.91 -6.54
CA LEU A 123 8.21 0.37 -6.82
C LEU A 123 8.64 0.94 -8.17
N ARG A 124 9.91 0.77 -8.57
CA ARG A 124 10.38 1.21 -9.90
C ARG A 124 9.68 0.49 -11.05
N GLU A 125 9.29 -0.78 -10.86
CA GLU A 125 8.51 -1.55 -11.86
C GLU A 125 7.08 -1.00 -12.02
N PHE A 126 6.52 -0.42 -10.95
CA PHE A 126 5.14 0.09 -10.90
C PHE A 126 5.03 1.62 -10.93
N GLN A 127 6.15 2.34 -11.05
CA GLN A 127 6.19 3.79 -11.17
C GLN A 127 5.68 4.21 -12.56
N ASN A 128 4.36 4.26 -12.67
CA ASN A 128 3.67 4.76 -13.84
C ASN A 128 3.08 6.14 -13.55
N PHE A 129 3.46 7.14 -14.35
CA PHE A 129 2.96 8.51 -14.18
C PHE A 129 1.45 8.64 -14.44
N TYR A 130 0.81 7.70 -15.14
CA TYR A 130 -0.65 7.63 -15.24
C TYR A 130 -1.31 7.32 -13.89
N TYR A 131 -0.68 6.48 -13.05
CA TYR A 131 -1.19 6.20 -11.70
C TYR A 131 -1.05 7.45 -10.83
N ALA A 132 0.10 8.11 -10.88
CA ALA A 132 0.34 9.38 -10.18
C ALA A 132 -0.62 10.48 -10.64
N ALA A 133 -0.87 10.60 -11.95
CA ALA A 133 -1.80 11.56 -12.52
C ALA A 133 -3.25 11.25 -12.12
N SER A 134 -3.65 9.98 -12.12
CA SER A 134 -4.98 9.56 -11.66
C SER A 134 -5.17 9.87 -10.18
N PHE A 135 -4.16 9.62 -9.35
CA PHE A 135 -4.17 9.99 -7.93
C PHE A 135 -4.27 11.50 -7.73
N PHE A 136 -3.55 12.28 -8.53
CA PHE A 136 -3.65 13.74 -8.52
C PHE A 136 -5.07 14.20 -8.89
N LEU A 137 -5.63 13.68 -9.97
CA LEU A 137 -6.98 14.03 -10.45
C LEU A 137 -8.11 13.49 -9.56
N HIS A 138 -7.82 12.65 -8.57
CA HIS A 138 -8.83 12.16 -7.66
C HIS A 138 -9.24 13.26 -6.65
N PRO A 139 -10.51 13.71 -6.61
CA PRO A 139 -10.91 14.89 -5.82
C PRO A 139 -10.72 14.76 -4.31
N LYS A 140 -10.77 13.53 -3.79
CA LYS A 140 -10.39 13.21 -2.40
C LYS A 140 -8.93 13.50 -2.07
N TYR A 141 -8.02 13.16 -2.98
CA TYR A 141 -6.58 13.15 -2.72
C TYR A 141 -5.90 14.41 -3.22
N ARG A 142 -6.24 14.88 -4.43
CA ARG A 142 -5.70 16.10 -5.05
C ARG A 142 -4.18 16.18 -5.05
N GLY A 143 -3.52 15.02 -5.17
CA GLY A 143 -2.07 14.93 -5.11
C GLY A 143 -1.45 15.15 -3.73
N ALA A 144 -2.25 15.22 -2.66
CA ALA A 144 -1.73 15.25 -1.29
C ALA A 144 -0.96 13.95 -1.01
N GLY A 145 0.35 14.07 -0.80
CA GLY A 145 1.24 12.93 -0.61
C GLY A 145 1.90 12.39 -1.90
N LEU A 146 1.77 13.09 -3.03
CA LEU A 146 2.64 12.85 -4.20
C LEU A 146 4.11 12.90 -3.77
N LEU A 147 4.91 11.95 -4.26
CA LEU A 147 6.34 11.95 -4.06
C LEU A 147 6.96 13.19 -4.76
N THR A 148 7.97 13.82 -4.16
CA THR A 148 8.49 15.14 -4.52
C THR A 148 8.78 15.31 -6.03
N ASP A 149 9.33 14.27 -6.67
CA ASP A 149 9.72 14.32 -8.08
C ASP A 149 8.56 13.99 -9.04
N CYS A 150 7.41 13.56 -8.51
CA CYS A 150 6.27 13.15 -9.32
C CYS A 150 5.40 14.32 -9.79
N ARG A 151 5.36 15.47 -9.08
CA ARG A 151 4.44 16.58 -9.46
C ARG A 151 4.70 17.11 -10.86
N SER A 152 5.94 17.44 -11.19
CA SER A 152 6.28 17.97 -12.52
C SER A 152 5.96 16.95 -13.62
N GLN A 153 6.17 15.67 -13.33
CA GLN A 153 5.84 14.59 -14.25
C GLN A 153 4.34 14.37 -14.40
N VAL A 154 3.55 14.51 -13.34
CA VAL A 154 2.09 14.49 -13.40
C VAL A 154 1.57 15.57 -14.35
N TYR A 155 2.03 16.82 -14.21
CA TYR A 155 1.64 17.90 -15.13
C TYR A 155 2.04 17.60 -16.58
N LYS A 156 3.25 17.05 -16.81
CA LYS A 156 3.68 16.63 -18.15
C LYS A 156 2.81 15.51 -18.72
N THR A 157 2.53 14.47 -17.95
CA THR A 157 1.69 13.34 -18.35
C THR A 157 0.28 13.80 -18.71
N ILE A 158 -0.32 14.70 -17.92
CA ILE A 158 -1.65 15.23 -18.24
C ILE A 158 -1.61 16.12 -19.49
N ALA A 159 -0.57 16.94 -19.67
CA ALA A 159 -0.39 17.75 -20.88
C ALA A 159 -0.24 16.88 -22.14
N GLU A 160 0.54 15.81 -22.06
CA GLU A 160 0.70 14.84 -23.15
C GLU A 160 -0.61 14.12 -23.45
N TYR A 161 -1.34 13.68 -22.43
CA TYR A 161 -2.64 13.06 -22.60
C TYR A 161 -3.65 14.02 -23.26
N SER A 162 -3.69 15.28 -22.82
CA SER A 162 -4.50 16.34 -23.44
C SER A 162 -4.23 16.48 -24.93
N LYS A 163 -2.95 16.50 -25.34
CA LYS A 163 -2.59 16.55 -26.76
C LYS A 163 -3.02 15.28 -27.52
N ARG A 164 -2.89 14.10 -26.90
CA ARG A 164 -3.28 12.81 -27.50
C ARG A 164 -4.77 12.71 -27.77
N ILE A 165 -5.62 13.35 -26.97
CA ILE A 165 -7.06 13.42 -27.21
C ILE A 165 -7.48 14.53 -28.19
N GLY A 166 -6.51 15.20 -28.83
CA GLY A 166 -6.76 16.18 -29.91
C GLY A 166 -6.75 17.64 -29.47
N ASN A 167 -6.46 17.95 -28.20
CA ASN A 167 -6.40 19.35 -27.77
C ASN A 167 -5.17 20.06 -28.33
N ASN A 168 -5.36 21.30 -28.77
CA ASN A 168 -4.26 22.16 -29.20
C ASN A 168 -3.45 22.71 -28.00
N GLN A 169 -2.39 23.46 -28.29
CA GLN A 169 -1.51 24.02 -27.27
C GLN A 169 -2.22 25.00 -26.32
N ALA A 170 -3.14 25.82 -26.84
CA ALA A 170 -3.87 26.79 -26.03
C ALA A 170 -4.80 26.09 -25.03
N THR A 171 -5.62 25.15 -25.50
CA THR A 171 -6.48 24.32 -24.64
C THR A 171 -5.67 23.55 -23.62
N THR A 172 -4.54 22.94 -24.02
CA THR A 172 -3.66 22.22 -23.09
C THR A 172 -3.11 23.14 -22.00
N LYS A 173 -2.71 24.38 -22.32
CA LYS A 173 -2.28 25.36 -21.31
C LYS A 173 -3.41 25.71 -20.34
N MET A 174 -4.65 25.84 -20.83
CA MET A 174 -5.82 26.10 -19.98
C MET A 174 -6.11 24.93 -19.03
N VAL A 175 -5.96 23.69 -19.49
CA VAL A 175 -6.07 22.49 -18.63
C VAL A 175 -5.04 22.57 -17.50
N ILE A 176 -3.76 22.80 -17.83
CA ILE A 176 -2.69 22.87 -16.81
C ILE A 176 -2.93 24.00 -15.79
N ALA A 177 -3.35 25.20 -16.25
CA ALA A 177 -3.70 26.29 -15.35
C ALA A 177 -4.89 25.94 -14.44
N SER A 178 -5.87 25.20 -14.96
CA SER A 178 -7.02 24.72 -14.18
C SER A 178 -6.60 23.72 -13.10
N LEU A 179 -5.65 22.84 -13.41
CA LEU A 179 -5.11 21.88 -12.43
C LEU A 179 -4.38 22.55 -11.27
N GLN A 180 -3.67 23.66 -11.51
CA GLN A 180 -3.04 24.44 -10.44
C GLN A 180 -4.10 25.02 -9.48
N ARG A 181 -5.21 25.54 -10.03
CA ARG A 181 -6.34 26.02 -9.21
C ARG A 181 -7.02 24.88 -8.46
N TYR A 182 -7.11 23.71 -9.07
CA TYR A 182 -7.66 22.51 -8.45
C TYR A 182 -6.80 22.02 -7.27
N GLU A 183 -5.48 22.00 -7.41
CA GLU A 183 -4.54 21.68 -6.32
C GLU A 183 -4.68 22.68 -5.16
N MET A 184 -4.86 23.96 -5.47
CA MET A 184 -5.09 25.02 -4.47
C MET A 184 -6.53 25.10 -3.93
N LYS A 185 -7.45 24.27 -4.45
CA LYS A 185 -8.89 24.29 -4.10
C LYS A 185 -9.58 25.65 -4.34
N ILE A 186 -9.22 26.34 -5.43
CA ILE A 186 -9.72 27.69 -5.72
C ILE A 186 -10.84 27.66 -6.77
N GLY A 187 -11.88 28.46 -6.56
CA GLY A 187 -12.98 28.65 -7.52
C GLY A 187 -13.90 27.43 -7.59
N PRO A 188 -14.20 26.89 -8.79
CA PRO A 188 -15.10 25.74 -8.93
C PRO A 188 -14.56 24.49 -8.22
N TYR A 189 -13.25 24.43 -7.99
CA TYR A 189 -12.61 23.30 -7.32
C TYR A 189 -12.60 23.38 -5.79
N SER A 190 -13.28 24.36 -5.19
CA SER A 190 -13.35 24.50 -3.72
C SER A 190 -14.28 23.48 -3.04
N LEU A 191 -15.11 22.77 -3.82
CA LEU A 191 -16.04 21.75 -3.33
C LEU A 191 -15.31 20.65 -2.56
N ASN A 192 -15.92 20.12 -1.50
CA ASN A 192 -15.40 18.94 -0.82
C ASN A 192 -15.79 17.66 -1.56
N TYR A 193 -15.05 16.58 -1.33
CA TYR A 193 -15.37 15.26 -1.84
C TYR A 193 -16.10 14.46 -0.76
N SER A 194 -17.32 14.00 -1.06
CA SER A 194 -18.13 13.13 -0.20
C SER A 194 -17.79 11.66 -0.42
N LYS A 195 -18.24 10.79 0.49
CA LYS A 195 -18.15 9.32 0.32
C LYS A 195 -19.07 8.81 -0.80
N ASP A 196 -20.14 9.55 -1.09
CA ASP A 196 -21.11 9.22 -2.14
C ASP A 196 -20.66 9.70 -3.53
N ASP A 197 -19.58 10.50 -3.59
CA ASP A 197 -19.03 10.98 -4.85
C ASP A 197 -18.14 9.92 -5.51
N THR A 198 -18.19 9.86 -6.84
CA THR A 198 -17.13 9.27 -7.66
C THR A 198 -16.26 10.39 -8.22
N PRO A 199 -15.00 10.11 -8.62
CA PRO A 199 -14.22 11.12 -9.34
C PRO A 199 -14.98 11.70 -10.54
N SER A 200 -15.65 10.85 -11.32
CA SER A 200 -16.42 11.27 -12.50
C SER A 200 -17.61 12.17 -12.14
N SER A 201 -18.40 11.83 -11.12
CA SER A 201 -19.54 12.67 -10.71
C SER A 201 -19.07 14.01 -10.15
N TRP A 202 -17.94 14.04 -9.44
CA TRP A 202 -17.39 15.27 -8.89
C TRP A 202 -16.86 16.23 -9.95
N TRP A 203 -16.18 15.71 -10.97
CA TRP A 203 -15.70 16.52 -12.10
C TRP A 203 -16.82 17.04 -13.01
N ALA A 204 -18.04 16.49 -12.89
CA ALA A 204 -19.20 16.90 -13.67
C ALA A 204 -20.08 17.96 -12.98
N MET A 205 -19.81 18.28 -11.71
CA MET A 205 -20.47 19.35 -10.95
C MET A 205 -19.90 20.72 -11.31
#